data_AF-A0A2T4C5Z5-F1
#
_entry.id   AF-A0A2T4C5Z5-F1
#
_cell.length_a   1.000
_cell.length_b   1.000
_cell.length_c   1.000
_cell.angle_alpha   90.00
_cell.angle_beta   90.00
_cell.angle_gamma   90.00
#
_symmetry.space_group_name_H-M   'P 1'
#
loop_
_entity.id
_entity.type
_entity.pdbx_description
1 polymer ?
#
loop_
_entity_poly.entity_id
_entity_poly.type
_entity_poly.pdbx_seq_one_letter_code
_entity_poly.pdbx_strand_id
1 'polypeptide(L)'
;MASPFMRHCLLQRAPFVPRTGRRRLHLAPPFLLDSYTPRYLGLSSRDAAKKRSLAYAHLRNCNLCPRQCGVNRHETTGMCLIGDTAKVNVIAPHFGEGPSPSPRFAPNCG
;
A
#
# COMPACT_ATOMS: atom_id res chain seq x y z
N MET A 1 48.14 -17.97 35.25
CA MET A 1 46.88 -17.20 35.38
C MET A 1 46.05 -17.48 34.13
N ALA A 2 45.12 -18.43 34.21
CA ALA A 2 44.28 -18.84 33.08
C ALA A 2 43.03 -17.95 33.03
N SER A 3 42.80 -17.27 31.91
CA SER A 3 41.64 -16.39 31.69
C SER A 3 40.45 -17.22 31.15
N PRO A 4 39.26 -17.18 31.78
CA PRO A 4 38.10 -17.90 31.31
C PRO A 4 37.11 -16.92 30.68
N PHE A 5 36.95 -16.89 29.37
CA PHE A 5 35.70 -16.38 28.79
C PHE A 5 35.41 -17.11 27.48
N MET A 6 34.63 -18.19 27.63
CA MET A 6 33.98 -18.90 26.53
C MET A 6 33.21 -17.90 25.67
N ARG A 7 33.59 -17.81 24.40
CA ARG A 7 32.76 -17.16 23.37
C ARG A 7 31.57 -18.06 23.07
N HIS A 8 30.46 -17.83 23.75
CA HIS A 8 29.18 -18.41 23.33
C HIS A 8 28.73 -17.72 22.04
N CYS A 9 29.00 -18.37 20.91
CA CYS A 9 28.46 -17.99 19.61
C CYS A 9 26.98 -18.39 19.60
N LEU A 10 26.11 -17.49 20.08
CA LEU A 10 24.68 -17.56 19.81
C LEU A 10 24.47 -17.26 18.32
N LEU A 11 24.39 -18.32 17.51
CA LEU A 11 23.83 -18.29 16.16
C LEU A 11 22.35 -17.88 16.25
N GLN A 12 22.10 -16.58 16.33
CA GLN A 12 20.76 -16.03 16.16
C GLN A 12 20.39 -16.24 14.69
N ARG A 13 19.53 -17.23 14.43
CA ARG A 13 18.89 -17.45 13.13
C ARG A 13 18.13 -16.16 12.79
N ALA A 14 18.64 -15.41 11.82
CA ALA A 14 17.92 -14.28 11.26
C ALA A 14 16.55 -14.75 10.74
N PRO A 15 15.48 -13.95 10.92
CA PRO A 15 14.16 -14.32 10.42
C PRO A 15 14.23 -14.51 8.91
N PHE A 16 13.64 -15.61 8.43
CA PHE A 16 13.50 -15.89 7.01
C PHE A 16 12.59 -14.81 6.39
N VAL A 17 13.20 -13.81 5.75
CA VAL A 17 12.47 -12.87 4.88
C VAL A 17 12.37 -13.54 3.52
N PRO A 18 11.17 -13.95 3.06
CA PRO A 18 11.04 -14.52 1.73
C PRO A 18 11.54 -13.49 0.72
N ARG A 19 12.48 -13.91 -0.13
CA ARG A 19 13.01 -13.09 -1.21
C ARG A 19 11.87 -12.79 -2.18
N THR A 20 11.19 -11.67 -2.00
CA THR A 20 10.24 -11.15 -2.97
C THR A 20 11.04 -10.92 -4.25
N GLY A 21 10.73 -11.68 -5.29
CA GLY A 21 11.38 -11.52 -6.59
C GLY A 21 11.26 -10.06 -7.01
N ARG A 22 12.39 -9.41 -7.30
CA ARG A 22 12.45 -8.03 -7.80
C ARG A 22 11.55 -7.92 -9.03
N ARG A 23 10.35 -7.40 -8.85
CA ARG A 23 9.44 -7.10 -9.96
C ARG A 23 10.07 -5.96 -10.74
N ARG A 24 10.50 -6.20 -11.99
CA ARG A 24 10.93 -5.13 -12.90
C ARG A 24 9.72 -4.29 -13.29
N LEU A 25 9.35 -3.35 -12.43
CA LEU A 25 8.40 -2.29 -12.77
C LEU A 25 9.20 -1.14 -13.41
N HIS A 26 8.71 -0.59 -14.53
CA HIS A 26 9.31 0.59 -15.19
C HIS A 26 9.17 1.88 -14.37
N LEU A 27 8.48 1.82 -13.23
CA LEU A 27 8.43 2.91 -12.27
C LEU A 27 9.82 3.08 -11.66
N ALA A 28 10.36 4.29 -11.77
CA ALA A 28 11.65 4.61 -11.19
C ALA A 28 11.67 4.22 -9.69
N PRO A 29 12.82 3.76 -9.16
CA PRO A 29 12.94 3.24 -7.80
C PRO A 29 12.53 4.13 -6.61
N PRO A 30 12.35 5.48 -6.64
CA PRO A 30 11.99 6.17 -5.39
C PRO A 30 10.59 5.85 -4.88
N PHE A 31 9.71 5.25 -5.68
CA PHE A 31 8.32 5.02 -5.28
C PHE A 31 8.01 3.56 -4.93
N LEU A 32 8.80 2.57 -5.37
CA LEU A 32 8.55 1.17 -5.05
C LEU A 32 9.40 0.75 -3.83
N LEU A 33 8.88 1.00 -2.64
CA LEU A 33 9.52 0.59 -1.39
C LEU A 33 9.39 -0.92 -1.21
N ASP A 34 10.51 -1.66 -1.31
CA ASP A 34 10.57 -3.12 -1.13
C ASP A 34 10.05 -3.58 0.27
N SER A 35 10.03 -2.67 1.25
CA SER A 35 9.62 -2.92 2.65
C SER A 35 8.29 -2.28 3.04
N TYR A 36 7.51 -1.74 2.10
CA TYR A 36 6.27 -1.04 2.42
C TYR A 36 5.06 -1.97 2.48
N THR A 37 4.37 -1.99 3.63
CA THR A 37 3.08 -2.68 3.80
C THR A 37 1.96 -1.64 3.79
N PRO A 38 1.06 -1.65 2.79
CA PRO A 38 -0.08 -0.76 2.76
C PRO A 38 -0.97 -0.89 3.99
N ARG A 39 -1.42 0.24 4.56
CA ARG A 39 -2.24 0.24 5.79
C ARG A 39 -3.55 -0.55 5.64
N TYR A 40 -4.12 -0.61 4.44
CA TYR A 40 -5.34 -1.38 4.21
C TYR A 40 -5.13 -2.90 4.36
N LEU A 41 -3.91 -3.43 4.21
CA LEU A 41 -3.61 -4.84 4.47
C LEU A 41 -3.67 -5.19 5.97
N GLY A 42 -3.58 -4.18 6.85
CA GLY A 42 -3.74 -4.35 8.29
C GLY A 42 -5.19 -4.29 8.79
N LEU A 43 -6.18 -4.17 7.89
CA LEU A 43 -7.60 -4.13 8.30
C LEU A 43 -8.06 -5.52 8.76
N SER A 44 -8.87 -5.56 9.82
CA SER A 44 -9.60 -6.76 10.19
C SER A 44 -10.55 -7.17 9.06
N SER A 45 -10.87 -8.48 8.97
CA SER A 45 -11.83 -8.98 7.99
C SER A 45 -13.19 -8.27 8.09
N ARG A 46 -13.62 -7.98 9.32
CA ARG A 46 -14.86 -7.24 9.61
C ARG A 46 -14.81 -5.81 9.10
N ASP A 47 -13.73 -5.08 9.36
CA ASP A 47 -13.61 -3.68 8.93
C ASP A 47 -13.48 -3.57 7.41
N ALA A 48 -12.74 -4.50 6.80
CA ALA A 48 -12.66 -4.61 5.35
C ALA A 48 -14.03 -4.89 4.72
N ALA A 49 -14.81 -5.83 5.28
CA ALA A 49 -16.16 -6.15 4.81
C ALA A 49 -17.10 -4.94 4.90
N LYS A 50 -17.09 -4.22 6.03
CA LYS A 50 -17.88 -3.00 6.22
C LYS A 50 -17.52 -1.90 5.22
N LYS A 51 -16.23 -1.62 5.03
CA LYS A 51 -15.79 -0.61 4.05
C LYS A 51 -16.21 -1.00 2.63
N ARG A 52 -16.07 -2.28 2.28
CA ARG A 52 -16.50 -2.82 0.98
C ARG A 52 -18.01 -2.68 0.77
N SER A 53 -18.83 -3.01 1.77
CA SER A 53 -20.29 -2.90 1.63
C SER A 53 -20.73 -1.44 1.43
N LEU A 54 -20.13 -0.50 2.17
CA LEU A 54 -20.40 0.92 2.01
C LEU A 54 -19.99 1.43 0.62
N ALA A 55 -18.82 1.02 0.13
CA ALA A 55 -18.35 1.39 -1.20
C ALA A 55 -19.30 0.88 -2.29
N TYR A 56 -19.74 -0.38 -2.23
CA TYR A 56 -20.70 -0.93 -3.20
C TYR A 56 -22.05 -0.24 -3.15
N ALA A 57 -22.58 0.07 -1.96
CA ALA A 57 -23.83 0.81 -1.85
C ALA A 57 -23.73 2.20 -2.50
N HIS A 58 -22.60 2.88 -2.32
CA HIS A 58 -22.34 4.20 -2.89
C HIS A 58 -22.26 4.21 -4.42
N LEU A 59 -21.95 3.08 -5.07
CA LEU A 59 -21.91 2.98 -6.53
C LEU A 59 -23.29 3.16 -7.19
N ARG A 60 -24.40 3.02 -6.45
CA ARG A 60 -25.76 3.27 -6.96
C ARG A 60 -26.07 4.75 -7.22
N ASN A 61 -25.34 5.66 -6.59
CA ASN A 61 -25.44 7.11 -6.80
C ASN A 61 -24.03 7.72 -6.72
N CYS A 62 -23.19 7.35 -7.68
CA CYS A 62 -21.75 7.57 -7.58
C CYS A 62 -21.37 9.04 -7.80
N ASN A 63 -20.77 9.66 -6.79
CA ASN A 63 -20.27 11.04 -6.82
C ASN A 63 -18.72 11.15 -6.75
N LEU A 64 -17.99 10.05 -6.99
CA LEU A 64 -16.53 9.99 -6.80
C LEU A 64 -15.74 10.87 -7.79
N CYS A 65 -16.30 11.20 -8.94
CA CYS A 65 -15.64 12.10 -9.89
C CYS A 65 -15.85 13.57 -9.46
N PRO A 66 -14.94 14.50 -9.80
CA PRO A 66 -15.08 15.92 -9.46
C PRO A 66 -16.36 16.57 -10.03
N ARG A 67 -16.95 15.96 -11.06
CA ARG A 67 -18.21 16.40 -11.68
C ARG A 67 -19.46 15.85 -11.00
N GLN A 68 -19.32 14.98 -9.99
CA GLN A 68 -20.41 14.41 -9.21
C GLN A 68 -21.55 13.84 -10.06
N CYS A 69 -21.23 12.99 -11.05
CA CYS A 69 -22.20 12.59 -12.07
C CYS A 69 -23.44 11.82 -11.59
N GLY A 70 -23.46 11.28 -10.35
CA GLY A 70 -24.66 10.71 -9.73
C GLY A 70 -25.20 9.41 -10.35
N VAL A 71 -24.51 8.83 -11.34
CA VAL A 71 -25.00 7.62 -12.03
C VAL A 71 -24.93 6.37 -11.15
N ASN A 72 -25.81 5.41 -11.44
CA ASN A 72 -25.71 4.04 -10.94
C ASN A 72 -24.69 3.24 -11.77
N ARG A 73 -23.53 2.93 -11.18
CA ARG A 73 -22.43 2.23 -11.87
C ARG A 73 -22.72 0.78 -12.19
N HIS A 74 -23.72 0.17 -11.55
CA HIS A 74 -24.14 -1.19 -11.88
C HIS A 74 -24.93 -1.28 -13.19
N GLU A 75 -25.34 -0.14 -13.74
CA GLU A 75 -26.15 -0.07 -14.97
C GLU A 75 -25.42 0.68 -16.08
N THR A 76 -24.78 1.81 -15.76
CA THR A 76 -24.17 2.67 -16.78
C THR A 76 -22.95 3.43 -16.28
N THR A 77 -22.12 3.85 -17.24
CA THR A 77 -21.00 4.76 -17.00
C THR A 77 -21.45 6.20 -17.17
N GLY A 78 -20.96 7.09 -16.30
CA GLY A 78 -21.12 8.53 -16.47
C GLY A 78 -20.08 9.13 -17.42
N MET A 79 -20.04 10.46 -17.50
CA MET A 79 -19.06 11.22 -18.31
C MET A 79 -17.60 10.89 -17.99
N CYS A 80 -17.28 10.40 -16.79
CA CYS A 80 -15.93 9.98 -16.44
C CYS A 80 -15.50 8.63 -17.02
N LEU A 81 -16.43 7.89 -17.66
CA LEU A 81 -16.18 6.58 -18.29
C LEU A 81 -15.69 5.48 -17.33
N ILE A 82 -15.84 5.67 -16.02
CA ILE A 82 -15.50 4.69 -14.98
C ILE A 82 -16.69 3.75 -14.75
N GLY A 83 -16.46 2.44 -14.76
CA GLY A 83 -17.47 1.41 -14.45
C GLY A 83 -17.61 1.11 -12.95
N ASP A 84 -18.17 -0.05 -12.63
CA ASP A 84 -18.27 -0.59 -11.27
C ASP A 84 -17.00 -1.34 -10.80
N THR A 85 -16.11 -1.66 -11.74
CA THR A 85 -14.81 -2.30 -11.48
C THR A 85 -13.66 -1.29 -11.57
N ALA A 86 -12.66 -1.46 -10.69
CA ALA A 86 -11.46 -0.62 -10.69
C ALA A 86 -10.42 -1.16 -11.67
N LYS A 87 -9.93 -0.28 -12.56
CA LYS A 87 -8.76 -0.56 -13.40
C LYS A 87 -7.52 0.08 -12.79
N VAL A 88 -6.51 -0.72 -12.48
CA VAL A 88 -5.24 -0.23 -11.91
C VAL A 88 -4.26 0.05 -13.04
N ASN A 89 -3.84 1.31 -13.19
CA ASN A 89 -2.84 1.71 -14.18
C ASN A 89 -1.43 1.79 -13.59
N VAL A 90 -1.31 2.36 -12.39
CA VAL A 90 -0.04 2.56 -11.69
C VAL A 90 -0.23 2.20 -10.22
N ILE A 91 0.79 1.58 -9.64
CA ILE A 91 0.86 1.32 -8.20
C ILE A 91 2.00 2.18 -7.66
N ALA A 92 1.66 3.11 -6.77
CA ALA A 92 2.60 3.93 -6.03
C ALA A 92 2.07 4.10 -4.59
N PRO A 93 2.94 4.20 -3.57
CA PRO A 93 2.53 4.52 -2.21
C PRO A 93 1.81 5.87 -2.18
N HIS A 94 0.65 5.92 -1.54
CA HIS A 94 -0.07 7.18 -1.36
C HIS A 94 0.65 8.06 -0.33
N PHE A 95 0.52 9.39 -0.45
CA PHE A 95 1.03 10.28 0.58
C PHE A 95 0.31 10.02 1.92
N GLY A 96 1.08 9.94 3.00
CA GLY A 96 0.60 9.56 4.33
C GLY A 96 0.38 8.06 4.52
N GLU A 97 0.59 7.22 3.51
CA GLU A 97 0.43 5.77 3.64
C GLU A 97 1.66 5.11 4.28
N GLY A 98 2.85 5.72 4.14
CA GLY A 98 4.13 5.31 4.72
C GLY A 98 4.33 5.68 6.20
N PRO A 99 5.34 5.09 6.89
CA PRO A 99 5.85 5.65 8.14
C PRO A 99 6.32 7.08 7.91
N SER A 100 6.32 7.91 8.97
CA SER A 100 6.88 9.27 8.89
C SER A 100 8.27 9.21 8.25
N PRO A 101 8.63 10.17 7.37
CA PRO A 101 9.95 10.17 6.77
C PRO A 101 10.98 10.19 7.91
N SER A 102 11.75 9.10 8.03
CA SER A 102 12.91 9.09 8.91
C SER A 102 13.83 10.24 8.49
N PRO A 103 14.57 10.87 9.41
CA PRO A 103 15.35 12.09 9.13
C PRO A 103 16.42 11.95 8.02
N ARG A 104 16.64 10.73 7.50
CA ARG A 104 17.53 10.46 6.35
C ARG A 104 16.98 10.89 4.99
N PHE A 105 15.72 11.32 4.91
CA PHE A 105 15.08 11.81 3.67
C PHE A 105 14.71 13.29 3.77
N ALA A 106 15.58 14.12 4.36
CA ALA A 106 15.59 15.53 4.01
C ALA A 106 16.27 15.65 2.63
N PRO A 107 15.58 16.10 1.57
CA PRO A 107 16.31 16.56 0.39
C PRO A 107 17.23 17.68 0.89
N ASN A 108 18.53 17.60 0.55
CA ASN A 108 19.46 18.70 0.81
C ASN A 108 18.87 19.95 0.15
N CYS A 109 18.23 20.80 0.95
CA CYS A 109 17.99 22.19 0.60
C CYS A 109 19.35 22.88 0.71
N GLY A 110 20.09 22.84 -0.40
CA GLY A 110 21.14 23.82 -0.67
C GLY A 110 20.52 25.14 -1.12
#